data_AF-A0A135WQ65-F1
#
_entry.id   AF-A0A135WQ65-F1
#
_cell.length_a   1.000
_cell.length_b   1.000
_cell.length_c   1.000
_cell.angle_alpha   90.00
_cell.angle_beta   90.00
_cell.angle_gamma   90.00
#
_symmetry.space_group_name_H-M   'P 1'
#
loop_
_entity.id
_entity.type
_entity.pdbx_description
1 polymer ?
#
loop_
_entity_poly.entity_id
_entity_poly.type
_entity_poly.pdbx_seq_one_letter_code
_entity_poly.pdbx_strand_id
1 'polypeptide(L)'
;MFRRQQIGSKNKQLIALAIGVHVHHEYWIVYHTKGYLDAGATEEEMMEATGVTAALGGDSTMGQGITIWQDALEDFTGTVQ
;
A
#
# COMPACT_ATOMS: atom_id res chain seq x y z
N MET A 1 19.18 -12.91 -1.75
CA MET A 1 18.03 -11.99 -1.74
C MET A 1 16.81 -12.78 -2.21
N PHE A 2 15.95 -13.17 -1.28
CA PHE A 2 14.73 -14.00 -1.41
C PHE A 2 14.73 -15.11 -2.48
N ARG A 3 15.35 -16.26 -2.17
CA ARG A 3 15.17 -17.51 -2.94
C ARG A 3 13.94 -18.29 -2.45
N ARG A 4 13.24 -18.88 -3.42
CA ARG A 4 11.89 -19.51 -3.43
C ARG A 4 10.74 -18.51 -3.53
N GLN A 5 9.96 -18.63 -4.60
CA GLN A 5 8.76 -17.85 -4.92
C GLN A 5 7.56 -18.22 -4.02
N GLN A 6 7.75 -18.38 -2.70
CA GLN A 6 6.66 -18.77 -1.79
C GLN A 6 5.66 -17.63 -1.57
N ILE A 7 6.13 -16.39 -1.67
CA ILE A 7 5.28 -15.20 -1.68
C ILE A 7 5.18 -14.72 -3.13
N GLY A 8 3.97 -14.75 -3.67
CA GLY A 8 3.68 -14.26 -5.02
C GLY A 8 3.92 -12.75 -5.14
N SER A 9 4.09 -12.27 -6.38
CA SER A 9 4.36 -10.86 -6.64
C SER A 9 3.29 -9.93 -6.06
N LYS A 10 2.01 -10.30 -6.15
CA LYS A 10 0.88 -9.59 -5.53
C LYS A 10 1.14 -9.35 -4.04
N ASN A 11 1.35 -10.41 -3.26
CA ASN A 11 1.55 -10.29 -1.81
C ASN A 11 2.84 -9.54 -1.45
N LYS A 12 3.89 -9.58 -2.29
CA LYS A 12 5.09 -8.76 -2.07
C LYS A 12 4.82 -7.28 -2.21
N GLN A 13 3.98 -6.89 -3.18
CA GLN A 13 3.56 -5.50 -3.36
C GLN A 13 2.74 -5.03 -2.15
N LEU A 14 1.81 -5.85 -1.64
CA LEU A 14 1.05 -5.52 -0.42
C LEU A 14 1.94 -5.31 0.80
N ILE A 15 2.90 -6.20 1.03
CA ILE A 15 3.86 -6.09 2.15
C ILE A 15 4.69 -4.81 2.00
N ALA A 16 5.17 -4.52 0.79
CA ALA A 16 5.97 -3.33 0.54
C ALA A 16 5.16 -2.03 0.67
N LEU A 17 3.88 -2.04 0.26
CA LEU A 17 2.95 -0.94 0.50
C LEU A 17 2.76 -0.68 1.99
N ALA A 18 2.45 -1.72 2.79
CA ALA A 18 2.28 -1.60 4.23
C ALA A 18 3.55 -1.04 4.92
N ILE A 19 4.73 -1.50 4.52
CA ILE A 19 6.00 -0.96 5.02
C ILE A 19 6.17 0.50 4.60
N GLY A 20 5.90 0.84 3.33
CA GLY A 20 5.97 2.21 2.81
C GLY A 20 5.08 3.17 3.58
N VAL A 21 3.85 2.75 3.90
CA VAL A 21 2.90 3.50 4.74
C VAL A 21 3.44 3.67 6.16
N HIS A 22 3.96 2.60 6.77
CA HIS A 22 4.51 2.65 8.13
C HIS A 22 5.73 3.58 8.27
N VAL A 23 6.60 3.59 7.26
CA VAL A 23 7.84 4.39 7.26
C VAL A 23 7.68 5.75 6.58
N HIS A 24 6.47 6.13 6.16
CA HIS A 24 6.16 7.40 5.50
C HIS A 24 6.94 7.65 4.21
N HIS A 25 7.20 6.60 3.42
CA HIS A 25 7.98 6.71 2.19
C HIS A 25 7.07 6.90 0.98
N GLU A 26 6.75 8.15 0.64
CA GLU A 26 5.74 8.53 -0.37
C GLU A 26 5.92 7.79 -1.70
N TYR A 27 7.15 7.78 -2.25
CA TYR A 27 7.43 7.09 -3.51
C TYR A 27 7.16 5.58 -3.46
N TRP A 28 7.36 4.94 -2.30
CA TRP A 28 7.08 3.50 -2.13
C TRP A 28 5.59 3.26 -2.04
N ILE A 29 4.86 4.14 -1.34
CA ILE A 29 3.40 4.08 -1.26
C ILE A 29 2.83 4.12 -2.68
N VAL A 30 3.16 5.14 -3.47
CA VAL A 30 2.66 5.29 -4.85
C VAL A 30 3.07 4.09 -5.73
N TYR A 31 4.35 3.71 -5.71
CA TYR A 31 4.86 2.63 -6.56
C TYR A 31 4.23 1.28 -6.23
N HIS A 32 4.09 0.95 -4.94
CA HIS A 32 3.54 -0.33 -4.52
C HIS A 32 2.01 -0.36 -4.59
N THR A 33 1.30 0.77 -4.47
CA THR A 33 -0.13 0.85 -4.81
C THR A 33 -0.37 0.47 -6.27
N LYS A 34 0.34 1.10 -7.20
CA LYS A 34 0.22 0.77 -8.64
C LYS A 34 0.60 -0.68 -8.92
N GLY A 35 1.73 -1.13 -8.38
CA GLY A 35 2.20 -2.49 -8.57
C GLY A 35 1.26 -3.55 -8.00
N TYR A 36 0.51 -3.22 -6.95
CA TYR A 36 -0.50 -4.11 -6.37
C TYR A 36 -1.78 -4.13 -7.22
N LEU A 37 -2.26 -2.97 -7.68
CA LEU A 37 -3.37 -2.87 -8.64
C LEU A 37 -3.09 -3.63 -9.94
N ASP A 38 -1.88 -3.49 -10.51
CA ASP A 38 -1.44 -4.22 -11.71
C ASP A 38 -1.41 -5.73 -11.52
N ALA A 39 -1.33 -6.20 -10.27
CA ALA A 39 -1.42 -7.61 -9.91
C ALA A 39 -2.87 -8.11 -9.71
N GLY A 40 -3.88 -7.31 -10.07
CA GLY A 40 -5.29 -7.64 -9.90
C GLY A 40 -5.77 -7.57 -8.46
N ALA A 41 -5.20 -6.66 -7.67
CA ALA A 41 -5.65 -6.42 -6.30
C ALA A 41 -6.90 -5.56 -6.22
N THR A 42 -7.61 -5.67 -5.10
CA THR A 42 -8.74 -4.80 -4.77
C THR A 42 -8.34 -3.74 -3.75
N GLU A 43 -9.12 -2.66 -3.69
CA GLU A 43 -9.04 -1.67 -2.62
C GLU A 43 -9.23 -2.32 -1.24
N GLU A 44 -10.16 -3.26 -1.12
CA GLU A 44 -10.47 -3.95 0.14
C GLU A 44 -9.24 -4.69 0.70
N GLU A 45 -8.48 -5.38 -0.14
CA GLU A 45 -7.23 -6.04 0.28
C GLU A 45 -6.19 -5.03 0.79
N MET A 46 -6.13 -3.83 0.19
CA MET A 46 -5.25 -2.76 0.66
C MET A 46 -5.75 -2.16 1.98
N MET A 47 -7.06 -1.93 2.12
CA MET A 47 -7.65 -1.43 3.36
C MET A 47 -7.36 -2.34 4.56
N GLU A 48 -7.43 -3.66 4.39
CA GLU A 48 -7.09 -4.61 5.45
C GLU A 48 -5.61 -4.43 5.89
N ALA A 49 -4.69 -4.33 4.94
CA ALA A 49 -3.27 -4.17 5.22
C ALA A 49 -2.92 -2.79 5.81
N THR A 50 -3.47 -1.72 5.25
CA THR A 50 -3.24 -0.35 5.73
C THR A 50 -3.92 -0.12 7.08
N GLY A 51 -5.06 -0.76 7.34
CA GLY A 51 -5.72 -0.78 8.65
C GLY A 51 -4.86 -1.40 9.75
N VAL A 52 -4.21 -2.55 9.48
CA VAL A 52 -3.22 -3.14 10.42
C VAL A 52 -2.03 -2.20 10.61
N THR A 53 -1.58 -1.57 9.53
CA THR A 53 -0.44 -0.64 9.57
C THR A 53 -0.76 0.59 10.42
N ALA A 54 -1.95 1.17 10.27
CA ALA A 54 -2.44 2.29 11.06
C ALA A 54 -2.55 1.92 12.56
N ALA A 55 -3.10 0.74 12.87
CA ALA A 55 -3.24 0.26 14.25
C ALA A 55 -1.89 0.10 14.97
N LEU A 56 -0.82 -0.25 14.24
CA LEU A 56 0.52 -0.44 14.81
C LEU A 56 1.40 0.83 14.74
N GLY A 57 1.16 1.68 13.75
CA GLY A 57 1.96 2.88 13.48
C GLY A 57 1.48 4.15 14.21
N GLY A 58 0.30 4.10 14.82
CA GLY A 58 -0.28 5.22 15.57
C GLY A 58 -0.52 6.47 14.71
N ASP A 59 -0.66 7.62 15.37
CA ASP A 59 -1.11 8.88 14.74
C ASP A 59 -0.27 9.31 13.53
N SER A 60 1.05 9.08 13.57
CA SER A 60 1.94 9.44 12.46
C SER A 60 1.57 8.74 11.15
N THR A 61 1.15 7.47 11.24
CA THR A 61 0.80 6.61 10.10
C THR A 61 -0.58 6.94 9.57
N MET A 62 -1.54 7.19 10.46
CA MET A 62 -2.88 7.65 10.08
C MET A 62 -2.89 9.02 9.40
N GLY A 63 -1.89 9.88 9.68
CA GLY A 63 -1.71 11.16 9.03
C GLY A 63 -1.22 11.02 7.59
N GLN A 64 0.09 11.20 7.35
CA GLN A 64 0.61 11.30 5.97
C GLN A 64 0.56 9.97 5.21
N GLY A 65 0.89 8.86 5.84
CA GLY A 65 1.01 7.57 5.14
C GLY A 65 -0.31 7.09 4.53
N ILE A 66 -1.40 7.19 5.28
CA ILE A 66 -2.74 6.80 4.80
C ILE A 66 -3.28 7.79 3.75
N THR A 67 -3.13 9.09 3.96
CA THR A 67 -3.59 10.10 2.99
C THR A 67 -2.90 9.90 1.63
N ILE A 68 -1.58 9.74 1.60
CA ILE A 68 -0.84 9.52 0.34
C ILE A 68 -1.28 8.23 -0.36
N TRP A 69 -1.59 7.18 0.42
CA TRP A 69 -2.10 5.94 -0.15
C TRP A 69 -3.49 6.12 -0.78
N GLN A 70 -4.39 6.86 -0.13
CA GLN A 70 -5.72 7.18 -0.66
C GLN A 70 -5.61 8.00 -1.95
N ASP A 71 -4.81 9.07 -1.95
CA ASP A 71 -4.57 9.90 -3.13
C ASP A 71 -4.03 9.05 -4.29
N ALA A 72 -3.04 8.19 -4.02
CA ALA A 72 -2.49 7.30 -5.03
C ALA A 72 -3.53 6.29 -5.56
N LEU A 73 -4.39 5.76 -4.70
CA LEU A 73 -5.44 4.83 -5.09
C LEU A 73 -6.47 5.52 -5.99
N GLU A 74 -6.91 6.72 -5.64
CA GLU A 74 -7.83 7.53 -6.43
C GLU A 74 -7.24 7.85 -7.81
N ASP A 75 -5.98 8.29 -7.85
CA ASP A 75 -5.25 8.60 -9.09
C ASP A 75 -5.19 7.40 -10.04
N PHE A 76 -4.96 6.19 -9.51
CA PHE A 76 -4.85 4.98 -10.32
C PHE A 76 -6.20 4.33 -10.68
N THR A 77 -7.26 4.61 -9.92
CA THR A 77 -8.60 4.05 -10.17
C THR A 77 -9.53 5.00 -10.91
N GLY A 78 -9.15 6.27 -11.07
CA GLY A 78 -9.83 7.24 -11.93
C GLY A 78 -10.98 7.99 -11.24
N THR A 79 -11.00 8.05 -9.91
CA THR A 79 -12.01 8.80 -9.16
C THR A 79 -11.56 10.25 -8.98
N VAL A 80 -11.48 11.00 -10.09
CA VAL A 80 -11.21 12.44 -10.04
C VAL A 80 -12.46 13.14 -9.48
N GLN A 81 -12.34 13.81 -8.32
CA GLN A 81 -13.20 14.94 -7.96
C GLN A 81 -12.59 16.25 -8.44
#